data_AF-A0A832RAK0-F1
#
_entry.id   AF-A0A832RAK0-F1
#
_cell.length_a   1.000
_cell.length_b   1.000
_cell.length_c   1.000
_cell.angle_alpha   90.00
_cell.angle_beta   90.00
_cell.angle_gamma   90.00
#
_symmetry.space_group_name_H-M   'P 1'
#
loop_
_entity.id
_entity.type
_entity.pdbx_description
1 polymer ?
#
loop_
_entity_poly.entity_id
_entity_poly.type
_entity_poly.pdbx_seq_one_letter_code
_entity_poly.pdbx_strand_id
1 'polypeptide(L)'
;MMEAEQAAYEIFNQFNDEKRFHISCGMQTPTGSRIQSDELYCQPNFEIEANRAHARDSLESFRLFYDPYSTDKSAVQTSQPAALVIASQQRAYQRKMKDVAEQHPEFLQAIIRFTELKTRYEDAVK
;
A
#
# COMPACT_ATOMS: atom_id res chain seq x y z
N MET A 1 7.93 15.24 7.66
CA MET A 1 7.07 14.77 6.54
C MET A 1 6.35 13.48 6.94
N MET A 2 7.10 12.45 7.34
CA MET A 2 6.59 11.13 7.74
C MET A 2 5.50 11.15 8.83
N GLU A 3 5.68 11.93 9.91
CA GLU A 3 4.69 12.00 10.98
C GLU A 3 3.35 12.61 10.55
N ALA A 4 3.38 13.58 9.63
CA ALA A 4 2.16 14.24 9.14
C ALA A 4 1.37 13.33 8.19
N GLU A 5 2.08 12.55 7.38
CA GLU A 5 1.47 11.52 6.52
C GLU A 5 0.83 10.41 7.36
N GLN A 6 1.58 9.87 8.33
CA GLN A 6 1.08 8.85 9.23
C GLN A 6 -0.15 9.34 10.00
N ALA A 7 -0.11 10.54 10.56
CA ALA A 7 -1.24 11.11 11.29
C ALA A 7 -2.48 11.28 10.41
N ALA A 8 -2.31 11.71 9.14
CA ALA A 8 -3.43 11.83 8.21
C ALA A 8 -4.07 10.47 7.92
N TYR A 9 -3.27 9.43 7.72
CA TYR A 9 -3.78 8.08 7.47
C TYR A 9 -4.32 7.39 8.72
N GLU A 10 -3.80 7.69 9.92
CA GLU A 10 -4.40 7.23 11.18
C GLU A 10 -5.81 7.80 11.36
N ILE A 11 -6.00 9.09 11.06
CA ILE A 11 -7.33 9.72 11.08
C ILE A 11 -8.25 9.06 10.04
N PHE A 12 -7.77 8.84 8.80
CA PHE A 12 -8.53 8.12 7.79
C PHE A 12 -8.98 6.74 8.30
N ASN A 13 -8.05 5.99 8.89
CA ASN A 13 -8.28 4.64 9.38
C ASN A 13 -9.27 4.56 10.53
N GLN A 14 -9.44 5.63 11.32
CA GLN A 14 -10.45 5.71 12.37
C GLN A 14 -11.87 5.82 11.82
N PHE A 15 -12.04 6.53 10.70
CA PHE A 15 -13.35 6.78 10.08
C PHE A 15 -13.69 5.82 8.94
N ASN A 16 -12.69 5.13 8.41
CA ASN A 16 -12.86 4.12 7.39
C ASN A 16 -13.31 2.78 8.01
N ASP A 17 -14.53 2.37 7.72
CA ASP A 17 -15.12 1.08 8.09
C ASP A 17 -14.65 -0.08 7.19
N GLU A 18 -14.13 0.20 6.00
CA GLU A 18 -13.67 -0.81 5.06
C GLU A 18 -12.21 -1.21 5.32
N LYS A 19 -12.00 -2.33 6.02
CA LYS A 19 -10.65 -2.84 6.35
C LYS A 19 -9.69 -2.97 5.16
N ARG A 20 -10.21 -3.21 3.95
CA ARG A 20 -9.40 -3.31 2.73
C ARG A 20 -8.73 -1.99 2.34
N PHE A 21 -9.30 -0.86 2.75
CA PHE A 21 -8.76 0.47 2.47
C PHE A 21 -7.91 1.01 3.61
N HIS A 22 -7.87 0.32 4.76
CA HIS A 22 -7.02 0.72 5.87
C HIS A 22 -5.55 0.81 5.42
N ILE A 23 -4.89 1.89 5.76
CA ILE A 23 -3.54 2.21 5.32
C ILE A 23 -2.55 1.82 6.42
N SER A 24 -1.56 1.02 6.07
CA SER A 24 -0.48 0.64 6.98
C SER A 24 0.80 1.34 6.55
N CYS A 25 1.47 2.00 7.49
CA CYS A 25 2.76 2.63 7.30
C CYS A 25 3.86 1.81 7.96
N GLY A 26 4.98 1.63 7.27
CA GLY A 26 6.15 0.94 7.82
C GLY A 26 7.45 1.47 7.24
N MET A 27 8.54 1.33 7.98
CA MET A 27 9.86 1.67 7.48
C MET A 27 10.31 0.58 6.50
N GLN A 28 10.71 0.98 5.28
CA GLN A 28 11.32 0.08 4.32
C GLN A 28 12.80 0.37 4.17
N THR A 29 13.63 -0.64 4.44
CA THR A 29 15.07 -0.58 4.14
C THR A 29 15.33 -1.29 2.81
N PRO A 30 15.83 -0.61 1.77
CA PRO A 30 16.15 -1.23 0.51
C PRO A 30 17.20 -2.34 0.70
N THR A 31 16.91 -3.54 0.22
CA THR A 31 17.89 -4.63 0.23
C THR A 31 18.98 -4.39 -0.81
N GLY A 32 20.25 -4.50 -0.42
CA GLY A 32 21.38 -4.39 -1.36
C GLY A 32 21.94 -2.99 -1.57
N SER A 33 21.41 -1.97 -0.89
CA SER A 33 22.04 -0.66 -0.77
C SER A 33 22.55 -0.45 0.66
N ARG A 34 23.62 0.34 0.84
CA ARG A 34 24.06 0.82 2.18
C ARG A 34 23.35 2.12 2.57
N ILE A 35 22.31 2.50 1.83
CA ILE A 35 21.57 3.74 2.08
C ILE A 35 20.52 3.40 3.12
N GLN A 36 20.65 3.98 4.31
CA GLN A 36 19.54 4.01 5.26
C GLN A 36 18.45 4.89 4.66
N SER A 37 17.49 4.27 4.00
CA SER A 37 16.23 4.92 3.70
C SER A 37 15.38 4.78 4.95
N ASP A 38 15.41 5.78 5.82
CA ASP A 38 14.38 5.96 6.84
C ASP A 38 13.11 6.51 6.17
N GLU A 39 12.66 5.84 5.10
CA GLU A 39 11.46 6.24 4.36
C GLU A 39 10.27 5.45 4.90
N LEU A 40 9.32 6.19 5.46
CA LEU A 40 8.02 5.65 5.82
C LEU A 40 7.23 5.36 4.54
N TYR A 41 6.95 4.10 4.29
CA TYR A 41 6.14 3.67 3.17
C TYR A 41 4.72 3.32 3.66
N CYS A 42 3.74 4.10 3.24
CA CYS A 42 2.34 3.91 3.56
C CYS A 42 1.59 3.32 2.37
N GLN A 43 0.90 2.20 2.59
CA GLN A 43 0.13 1.52 1.54
C GLN A 43 -1.19 0.96 2.09
N PRO A 44 -2.27 0.97 1.30
CA PRO A 44 -3.54 0.40 1.70
C PRO A 44 -3.50 -1.14 1.71
N ASN A 45 -4.30 -1.76 2.56
CA ASN A 45 -4.30 -3.21 2.76
C ASN A 45 -4.59 -4.01 1.49
N PHE A 46 -5.43 -3.50 0.57
CA PHE A 46 -5.68 -4.21 -0.68
C PHE A 46 -4.43 -4.33 -1.56
N GLU A 47 -3.51 -3.36 -1.51
CA GLU A 47 -2.22 -3.44 -2.21
C GLU A 47 -1.30 -4.45 -1.53
N ILE A 48 -1.24 -4.42 -0.19
CA ILE A 48 -0.47 -5.39 0.60
C ILE A 48 -0.92 -6.82 0.26
N GLU A 49 -2.23 -7.07 0.29
CA GLU A 49 -2.78 -8.40 0.03
C GLU A 49 -2.60 -8.83 -1.43
N ALA A 50 -2.77 -7.92 -2.40
CA ALA A 50 -2.51 -8.22 -3.82
C ALA A 50 -1.04 -8.61 -4.05
N ASN A 51 -0.10 -7.86 -3.45
CA ASN A 51 1.33 -8.16 -3.55
C ASN A 51 1.70 -9.47 -2.84
N ARG A 52 1.11 -9.73 -1.66
CA ARG A 52 1.30 -10.99 -0.92
C ARG A 52 0.80 -12.20 -1.70
N ALA A 53 -0.38 -12.11 -2.31
CA ALA A 53 -0.93 -13.17 -3.16
C ALA A 53 0.01 -13.45 -4.33
N HIS A 54 0.35 -12.42 -5.10
CA HIS A 54 1.26 -12.55 -6.24
C HIS A 54 2.63 -13.13 -5.87
N ALA A 55 3.19 -12.75 -4.72
CA ALA A 55 4.45 -13.30 -4.22
C ALA A 55 4.35 -14.80 -3.85
N ARG A 56 3.23 -15.24 -3.26
CA ARG A 56 2.99 -16.66 -2.95
C ARG A 56 2.94 -17.49 -4.24
N ASP A 57 2.21 -17.00 -5.23
CA ASP A 57 2.05 -17.71 -6.50
C ASP A 57 3.38 -17.76 -7.29
N SER A 58 4.17 -16.70 -7.22
CA SER A 58 5.53 -16.67 -7.78
C SER A 58 6.44 -17.70 -7.11
N LEU A 59 6.37 -17.82 -5.78
CA LEU A 59 7.14 -18.81 -5.02
C LEU A 59 6.71 -20.25 -5.36
N GLU A 60 5.41 -20.50 -5.48
CA GLU A 60 4.88 -21.80 -5.89
C GLU A 60 5.33 -22.18 -7.31
N SER A 61 5.23 -21.23 -8.25
CA SER A 61 5.72 -21.40 -9.63
C SER A 61 7.22 -21.72 -9.66
N PHE A 62 8.01 -21.05 -8.83
CA PHE A 62 9.45 -21.31 -8.70
C PHE A 62 9.75 -22.69 -8.11
N ARG A 63 8.99 -23.13 -7.10
CA ARG A 63 9.14 -24.47 -6.51
C ARG A 63 8.87 -25.57 -7.54
N LEU A 64 7.81 -25.43 -8.34
CA LEU A 64 7.49 -26.38 -9.41
C LEU A 64 8.53 -26.40 -10.54
N PHE A 65 9.19 -25.27 -10.80
CA PHE A 65 10.31 -25.23 -11.74
C PHE A 65 11.52 -26.03 -11.25
N TYR A 66 11.83 -25.97 -9.95
CA TYR A 66 12.98 -26.67 -9.34
C TYR A 66 12.71 -28.13 -9.00
N ASP A 67 11.46 -28.51 -8.70
CA ASP A 67 11.05 -29.89 -8.46
C ASP A 67 9.80 -30.25 -9.29
N PRO A 68 9.98 -30.56 -10.58
CA PRO A 68 8.87 -30.88 -11.48
C PRO A 68 8.21 -32.24 -11.21
N TYR A 69 8.76 -33.05 -10.30
CA TYR A 69 8.24 -34.38 -9.95
C TYR A 69 7.54 -34.41 -8.58
N SER A 70 7.50 -33.28 -7.87
CA SER A 70 6.72 -33.15 -6.64
C SER A 70 5.24 -33.49 -6.92
N THR A 71 4.66 -34.36 -6.09
CA THR A 71 3.31 -34.92 -6.26
C THR A 71 2.19 -33.96 -5.85
N ASP A 72 2.53 -32.82 -5.25
CA ASP A 72 1.60 -31.71 -5.01
C ASP A 72 1.39 -30.94 -6.32
N LYS A 73 0.58 -31.52 -7.21
CA LYS A 73 0.03 -30.82 -8.38
C LYS A 73 -1.13 -29.91 -7.95
N SER A 74 -0.89 -29.06 -6.97
CA SER A 74 -1.71 -27.87 -6.76
C SER A 74 -1.66 -27.12 -8.08
N ALA A 75 -2.79 -27.06 -8.78
CA ALA A 75 -2.89 -26.36 -10.04
C ALA A 75 -2.36 -24.94 -9.81
N VAL A 76 -1.29 -24.56 -10.50
CA VAL A 76 -0.78 -23.19 -10.50
C VAL A 76 -1.96 -22.30 -10.88
N GLN A 77 -2.62 -21.72 -9.89
CA GLN A 77 -3.63 -20.73 -10.13
C GLN A 77 -2.86 -19.53 -10.66
N THR A 78 -3.01 -19.28 -11.95
CA THR A 78 -2.57 -18.03 -12.56
C THR A 78 -3.40 -16.91 -11.96
N SER A 79 -3.01 -16.45 -10.78
CA SER A 79 -3.61 -15.28 -10.16
C SER A 79 -3.42 -14.09 -11.09
N GLN A 80 -4.40 -13.19 -11.04
CA GLN A 80 -4.29 -11.96 -11.82
C GLN A 80 -3.05 -11.19 -11.34
N PRO A 81 -2.27 -10.58 -12.27
CA PRO A 81 -1.19 -9.68 -11.92
C PRO A 81 -1.61 -8.71 -10.82
N ALA A 82 -0.77 -8.52 -9.80
CA ALA A 82 -1.07 -7.64 -8.67
C ALA A 82 -1.52 -6.24 -9.14
N ALA A 83 -0.89 -5.72 -10.19
CA ALA A 83 -1.25 -4.44 -10.81
C ALA A 83 -2.72 -4.36 -11.26
N LEU A 84 -3.29 -5.44 -11.79
CA LEU A 84 -4.70 -5.48 -12.21
C LEU A 84 -5.65 -5.52 -11.01
N VAL A 85 -5.30 -6.30 -9.99
CA VAL A 85 -6.08 -6.37 -8.74
C VAL A 85 -6.09 -5.00 -8.06
N ILE A 86 -4.93 -4.35 -7.96
CA ILE A 86 -4.76 -3.00 -7.40
C ILE A 86 -5.58 -1.99 -8.22
N ALA A 87 -5.42 -1.97 -9.54
CA ALA A 87 -6.13 -1.04 -10.42
C ALA A 87 -7.66 -1.17 -10.31
N SER A 88 -8.17 -2.40 -10.10
CA SER A 88 -9.61 -2.64 -9.94
C SER A 88 -10.20 -1.99 -8.68
N GLN A 89 -9.40 -1.86 -7.62
CA GLN A 89 -9.83 -1.29 -6.34
C GLN A 89 -9.59 0.22 -6.25
N GLN A 90 -8.71 0.77 -7.09
CA GLN A 90 -8.25 2.16 -6.99
C GLN A 90 -9.40 3.18 -7.00
N ARG A 91 -10.38 3.00 -7.89
CA ARG A 91 -11.54 3.91 -7.97
C ARG A 91 -12.41 3.86 -6.72
N ALA A 92 -12.58 2.68 -6.13
CA ALA A 92 -13.37 2.53 -4.91
C ALA A 92 -12.63 3.14 -3.70
N TYR A 93 -11.32 2.92 -3.61
CA TYR A 93 -10.47 3.55 -2.62
C TYR A 93 -10.52 5.08 -2.67
N GLN A 94 -10.37 5.67 -3.87
CA GLN A 94 -10.47 7.12 -4.05
C GLN A 94 -11.83 7.69 -3.66
N ARG A 95 -12.92 6.99 -3.98
CA ARG A 95 -14.26 7.38 -3.53
C ARG A 95 -14.36 7.35 -2.01
N LYS A 96 -13.87 6.29 -1.36
CA LYS A 96 -13.90 6.19 0.10
C LYS A 96 -13.12 7.31 0.78
N MET A 97 -11.92 7.63 0.28
CA MET A 97 -11.12 8.76 0.75
C MET A 97 -11.89 10.08 0.66
N LYS A 98 -12.59 10.31 -0.46
CA LYS A 98 -13.44 11.48 -0.64
C LYS A 98 -14.63 11.48 0.33
N ASP A 99 -15.33 10.37 0.45
CA ASP A 99 -16.49 10.25 1.35
C ASP A 99 -16.09 10.52 2.80
N VAL A 100 -14.95 9.98 3.25
CA VAL A 100 -14.40 10.26 4.59
C VAL A 100 -14.05 11.74 4.72
N ALA A 101 -13.42 12.36 3.72
CA ALA A 101 -13.07 13.78 3.77
C ALA A 101 -14.28 14.72 3.80
N GLU A 102 -15.38 14.34 3.15
CA GLU A 102 -16.64 15.09 3.18
C GLU A 102 -17.38 14.97 4.52
N GLN A 103 -17.29 13.79 5.16
CA GLN A 103 -17.96 13.52 6.43
C GLN A 103 -17.14 13.94 7.66
N HIS A 104 -15.81 13.98 7.53
CA HIS A 104 -14.86 14.20 8.61
C HIS A 104 -13.89 15.34 8.26
N PRO A 105 -14.22 16.60 8.58
CA PRO A 105 -13.38 17.76 8.31
C PRO A 105 -11.95 17.64 8.90
N GLU A 106 -11.80 16.92 10.00
CA GLU A 106 -10.52 16.59 10.63
C GLU A 106 -9.57 15.83 9.70
N PHE A 107 -10.10 14.90 8.89
CA PHE A 107 -9.32 14.17 7.91
C PHE A 107 -8.89 15.09 6.76
N LEU A 108 -9.81 15.91 6.27
CA LEU A 108 -9.53 16.89 5.22
C LEU A 108 -8.41 17.86 5.65
N GLN A 109 -8.48 18.38 6.88
CA GLN A 109 -7.44 19.26 7.44
C GLN A 109 -6.08 18.57 7.54
N ALA A 110 -6.06 17.31 7.97
CA ALA A 110 -4.81 16.54 8.08
C ALA A 110 -4.14 16.33 6.70
N ILE A 111 -4.93 16.02 5.66
CA ILE A 111 -4.43 15.87 4.29
C ILE A 111 -3.92 17.20 3.71
N ILE A 112 -4.60 18.31 3.97
CA ILE A 112 -4.14 19.64 3.54
C ILE A 112 -2.78 19.94 4.19
N ARG A 113 -2.66 19.76 5.52
CA ARG A 113 -1.42 20.00 6.24
C ARG A 113 -0.28 19.13 5.73
N PHE A 114 -0.54 17.85 5.46
CA PHE A 114 0.45 16.95 4.87
C PHE A 114 0.90 17.46 3.49
N THR A 115 -0.05 17.84 2.63
CA THR A 115 0.24 18.35 1.28
C THR A 115 1.08 19.62 1.32
N GLU A 116 0.74 20.57 2.20
CA GLU A 116 1.52 21.80 2.39
C GLU A 116 2.96 21.52 2.83
N LEU A 117 3.16 20.59 3.76
CA LEU A 117 4.48 20.19 4.22
C LEU A 117 5.29 19.51 3.11
N LYS A 118 4.63 18.70 2.28
CA LYS A 118 5.25 18.05 1.13
C LYS A 118 5.71 19.07 0.10
N THR A 119 4.85 20.00 -0.31
CA THR A 119 5.20 21.05 -1.27
C THR A 119 6.36 21.91 -0.78
N ARG A 120 6.35 22.34 0.49
CA ARG A 120 7.46 23.12 1.07
C ARG A 120 8.80 22.37 1.04
N TYR A 121 8.77 21.06 1.25
CA TYR A 121 9.99 20.24 1.18
C TYR A 121 10.48 20.08 -0.26
N GLU A 122 9.58 19.80 -1.21
CA GLU A 122 9.92 19.70 -2.63
C GLU A 122 10.50 21.00 -3.19
N ASP A 123 9.98 22.15 -2.76
CA ASP A 123 10.51 23.46 -3.14
C ASP A 123 11.84 23.80 -2.47
N ALA A 124 12.11 23.28 -1.27
CA ALA A 124 13.37 23.49 -0.56
C ALA A 124 14.53 22.59 -1.04
N VAL A 125 14.20 21.49 -1.72
CA VAL A 125 15.18 20.54 -2.29
C VAL A 125 15.53 20.88 -3.75
N LYS A 126 14.77 21.78 -4.39
CA LYS A 126 15.10 22.39 -5.69
C LYS A 126 16.19 23.45 -5.56
#